data_AF-A0A9D6KR53-F1
#
_entry.id   AF-A0A9D6KR53-F1
#
_cell.length_a   1.000
_cell.length_b   1.000
_cell.length_c   1.000
_cell.angle_alpha   90.00
_cell.angle_beta   90.00
_cell.angle_gamma   90.00
#
_symmetry.space_group_name_H-M   'P 1'
#
loop_
_entity.id
_entity.type
_entity.pdbx_description
1 polymer ?
#
loop_
_entity_poly.entity_id
_entity_poly.type
_entity_poly.pdbx_seq_one_letter_code
_entity_poly.pdbx_strand_id
1 'polypeptide(L)'
;MGGLNTDWLTQLAPAHAPPPPGWWPPAPGWWGLALGLGLLAAALVYRLRRPAVRLRRAALRELKRLETGPNDDVRLAGELERLMRRYAIAVHGREVAARLSGAAWLEFVVAHGGTELAGETGHALLRAAYGSPVFADRARWLKGARGFLKARR
;
A
#
# COMPACT_ATOMS: atom_id res chain seq x y z
N MET A 1 42.48 -64.54 -53.76
CA MET A 1 41.63 -63.32 -53.72
C MET A 1 40.49 -63.61 -52.76
N GLY A 2 40.62 -63.21 -51.50
CA GLY A 2 39.56 -63.41 -50.50
C GLY A 2 38.51 -62.32 -50.67
N GLY A 3 37.31 -62.70 -51.11
CA GLY A 3 36.17 -61.78 -51.19
C GLY A 3 35.76 -61.38 -49.78
N LEU A 4 35.75 -60.08 -49.51
CA LEU A 4 35.21 -59.54 -48.26
C LEU A 4 33.73 -59.88 -48.21
N ASN A 5 33.37 -60.74 -47.26
CA ASN A 5 32.00 -61.16 -47.05
C ASN A 5 31.18 -59.92 -46.65
N THR A 6 30.24 -59.48 -47.49
CA THR A 6 29.47 -58.24 -47.30
C THR A 6 28.25 -58.43 -46.39
N ASP A 7 27.99 -59.65 -45.92
CA ASP A 7 26.83 -60.00 -45.10
C ASP A 7 26.78 -59.30 -43.74
N TRP A 8 27.91 -58.78 -43.24
CA TRP A 8 27.94 -57.99 -42.01
C TRP A 8 27.32 -56.59 -42.19
N LEU A 9 27.33 -56.05 -43.42
CA LEU A 9 26.70 -54.76 -43.71
C LEU A 9 25.17 -54.86 -43.63
N THR A 10 24.61 -56.02 -43.95
CA THR A 10 23.17 -56.31 -43.87
C THR A 10 22.69 -56.54 -42.44
N GLN A 11 23.59 -56.78 -41.48
CA GLN A 11 23.27 -56.89 -40.05
C GLN A 11 23.29 -55.55 -39.32
N LEU A 12 23.74 -54.46 -39.96
CA LEU A 12 23.66 -53.13 -39.37
C LEU A 12 22.21 -52.62 -39.49
N ALA A 13 21.50 -52.58 -38.36
CA ALA A 13 20.21 -51.91 -38.28
C ALA A 13 20.36 -50.44 -38.74
N PRO A 14 19.43 -49.91 -39.57
CA PRO A 14 19.50 -48.54 -40.03
C PRO A 14 19.58 -47.61 -38.81
N ALA A 15 20.46 -46.61 -38.87
CA ALA A 15 20.64 -45.67 -37.76
C ALA A 15 19.34 -44.90 -37.53
N HIS A 16 18.60 -45.24 -36.47
CA HIS A 16 17.45 -44.47 -36.04
C HIS A 16 17.99 -43.24 -35.30
N ALA A 17 17.72 -42.04 -35.83
CA ALA A 17 18.05 -40.82 -35.11
C ALA A 17 17.32 -40.82 -33.76
N PRO A 18 18.00 -40.49 -32.64
CA PRO A 18 17.34 -40.43 -31.36
C PRO A 18 16.20 -39.40 -31.44
N PRO A 19 15.01 -39.71 -30.88
CA PRO A 19 13.91 -38.76 -30.85
C PRO A 19 14.40 -37.44 -30.22
N PRO A 20 13.95 -36.27 -30.73
CA PRO A 20 14.39 -34.99 -30.20
C PRO A 20 14.16 -34.95 -28.69
N PRO A 21 15.11 -34.41 -27.92
CA PRO A 21 14.99 -34.37 -26.47
C PRO A 21 13.69 -33.69 -26.09
N GLY A 22 12.81 -34.44 -25.43
CA GLY A 22 11.60 -33.89 -24.86
C GLY A 22 11.98 -32.76 -23.89
N TRP A 23 11.21 -31.69 -23.89
CA TRP A 23 11.39 -30.50 -23.06
C TRP A 23 11.16 -30.76 -21.54
N TRP A 24 11.32 -32.02 -21.10
CA TRP A 24 10.90 -32.52 -19.82
C TRP A 24 12.04 -33.28 -19.11
N PRO A 25 12.30 -33.03 -17.82
CA PRO A 25 11.69 -32.01 -16.97
C PRO A 25 12.40 -30.66 -17.14
N PRO A 26 11.69 -29.52 -16.96
CA PRO A 26 12.36 -28.24 -16.83
C PRO A 26 13.41 -28.36 -15.73
N ALA A 27 14.63 -27.88 -16.01
CA ALA A 27 15.76 -27.97 -15.09
C ALA A 27 15.32 -27.55 -13.66
N PRO A 28 15.79 -28.23 -12.59
CA PRO A 28 15.28 -28.04 -11.23
C PRO A 28 15.21 -26.57 -10.74
N GLY A 29 16.02 -25.67 -11.31
CA GLY A 29 16.02 -24.24 -11.02
C GLY A 29 14.71 -23.49 -11.37
N TRP A 30 13.90 -24.00 -12.30
CA TRP A 30 12.60 -23.38 -12.64
C TRP A 30 11.59 -23.48 -11.50
N TRP A 31 11.65 -24.54 -10.70
CA TRP A 31 10.79 -24.68 -9.52
C TRP A 31 11.12 -23.63 -8.46
N GLY A 32 12.41 -23.34 -8.26
CA GLY A 32 12.86 -22.25 -7.39
C GLY A 32 12.40 -20.88 -7.89
N LEU A 33 12.49 -20.64 -9.20
CA LEU A 33 12.02 -19.39 -9.81
C LEU A 33 10.49 -19.23 -9.70
N ALA A 34 9.72 -20.28 -9.98
CA ALA A 34 8.27 -20.29 -9.85
C ALA A 34 7.82 -20.07 -8.40
N LEU A 35 8.49 -20.72 -7.45
CA LEU A 35 8.23 -20.53 -6.02
C LEU A 35 8.57 -19.10 -5.59
N GLY A 36 9.71 -18.57 -6.02
CA GLY A 36 10.13 -17.21 -5.76
C GLY A 36 9.12 -16.18 -6.28
N LEU A 37 8.71 -16.30 -7.54
CA LEU A 37 7.67 -15.43 -8.12
C LEU A 37 6.33 -15.59 -7.39
N GLY A 38 5.94 -16.81 -7.04
CA GLY A 38 4.70 -17.09 -6.31
C GLY A 38 4.66 -16.39 -4.95
N LEU A 39 5.76 -16.49 -4.18
CA LEU A 39 5.89 -15.81 -2.89
C LEU A 39 5.91 -14.30 -3.04
N LEU A 40 6.58 -13.78 -4.06
CA LEU A 40 6.67 -12.34 -4.31
C LEU A 40 5.30 -11.76 -4.72
N ALA A 41 4.56 -12.48 -5.58
CA ALA A 41 3.19 -12.16 -5.94
C ALA A 41 2.25 -12.24 -4.72
N ALA A 42 2.36 -13.28 -3.90
CA ALA A 42 1.56 -13.44 -2.68
C ALA A 42 1.84 -12.31 -1.68
N ALA A 43 3.11 -11.94 -1.47
CA ALA A 43 3.50 -10.82 -0.63
C ALA A 43 2.96 -9.48 -1.16
N LEU A 44 2.99 -9.27 -2.47
CA LEU A 44 2.46 -8.08 -3.12
C LEU A 44 0.94 -8.02 -3.00
N VAL A 45 0.23 -9.11 -3.27
CA VAL A 45 -1.23 -9.22 -3.10
C VAL A 45 -1.61 -9.02 -1.64
N TYR A 46 -0.90 -9.63 -0.70
CA TYR A 46 -1.13 -9.45 0.73
C TYR A 46 -0.95 -7.99 1.15
N ARG A 47 0.09 -7.30 0.67
CA ARG A 47 0.30 -5.87 0.91
C ARG A 47 -0.77 -5.00 0.26
N LEU A 48 -1.20 -5.31 -0.97
CA LEU A 48 -2.21 -4.55 -1.70
C LEU A 48 -3.63 -4.80 -1.20
N ARG A 49 -3.90 -5.98 -0.62
CA ARG A 49 -5.17 -6.32 0.03
C ARG A 49 -5.30 -5.75 1.43
N ARG A 50 -4.24 -5.14 1.99
CA ARG A 50 -4.40 -4.40 3.25
C ARG A 50 -5.37 -3.24 3.01
N PRO A 51 -6.53 -3.21 3.70
CA PRO A 51 -7.55 -2.17 3.51
C PRO A 51 -6.98 -0.77 3.70
N ALA A 52 -5.92 -0.64 4.51
CA ALA A 52 -5.18 0.60 4.75
C ALA A 52 -4.73 1.33 3.47
N VAL A 53 -4.33 0.61 2.41
CA VAL A 53 -3.87 1.26 1.16
C VAL A 53 -5.05 1.86 0.39
N ARG A 54 -6.18 1.14 0.31
CA ARG A 54 -7.41 1.62 -0.32
C ARG A 54 -8.01 2.78 0.48
N LEU A 55 -8.03 2.66 1.81
CA LEU A 55 -8.49 3.70 2.72
C LEU A 55 -7.66 4.98 2.61
N ARG A 56 -6.33 4.88 2.50
CA ARG A 56 -5.47 6.04 2.27
C ARG A 56 -5.81 6.76 0.97
N ARG A 57 -5.99 6.01 -0.13
CA ARG A 57 -6.39 6.61 -1.42
C ARG A 57 -7.79 7.23 -1.35
N ALA A 58 -8.71 6.66 -0.60
CA ALA A 58 -10.02 7.25 -0.36
C ALA A 58 -9.90 8.56 0.45
N ALA A 59 -9.17 8.52 1.57
CA ALA A 59 -8.97 9.68 2.45
C ALA A 59 -8.27 10.85 1.75
N LEU A 60 -7.25 10.57 0.93
CA LEU A 60 -6.58 11.63 0.15
C LEU A 60 -7.49 12.23 -0.94
N ARG A 61 -8.39 11.44 -1.52
CA ARG A 61 -9.39 11.96 -2.47
C ARG A 61 -10.43 12.83 -1.76
N GLU A 62 -10.85 12.43 -0.57
CA GLU A 62 -11.77 13.20 0.25
C GLU A 62 -11.12 14.52 0.72
N LEU A 63 -9.86 14.48 1.16
CA LEU A 63 -9.09 15.69 1.49
C LEU A 63 -9.03 16.65 0.29
N LYS A 64 -8.75 16.14 -0.91
CA LYS A 64 -8.74 16.97 -2.13
C LYS A 64 -10.10 17.64 -2.41
N ARG A 65 -11.22 16.98 -2.07
CA ARG A 65 -12.55 17.58 -2.20
C ARG A 65 -12.79 18.68 -1.15
N LEU A 66 -12.27 18.49 0.06
CA LEU A 66 -12.34 19.50 1.14
C LEU A 66 -11.50 20.74 0.82
N GLU A 67 -10.36 20.58 0.12
CA GLU A 67 -9.53 21.70 -0.35
C GLU A 67 -10.27 22.63 -1.32
N THR A 68 -11.11 22.08 -2.19
CA THR A 68 -11.97 22.83 -3.12
C THR A 68 -13.36 23.10 -2.54
N GLY A 69 -13.55 22.78 -1.26
CA GLY A 69 -14.84 22.62 -0.62
C GLY A 69 -15.34 23.87 0.12
N PRO A 70 -16.09 23.69 1.22
CA PRO A 70 -16.89 24.75 1.85
C PRO A 70 -16.10 26.02 2.16
N ASN A 71 -16.73 27.18 1.97
CA ASN A 71 -16.15 28.47 2.38
C ASN A 71 -16.25 28.73 3.91
N ASP A 72 -16.68 27.72 4.68
CA ASP A 72 -16.92 27.78 6.12
C ASP A 72 -15.85 26.98 6.87
N ASP A 73 -15.08 27.68 7.71
CA ASP A 73 -13.96 27.16 8.48
C ASP A 73 -14.36 26.13 9.53
N VAL A 74 -15.52 26.31 10.16
CA VAL A 74 -16.03 25.40 11.19
C VAL A 74 -16.39 24.06 10.56
N ARG A 75 -17.03 24.10 9.39
CA ARG A 75 -17.32 22.89 8.59
C ARG A 75 -16.06 22.21 8.11
N LEU A 76 -15.10 22.97 7.57
CA LEU A 76 -13.83 22.42 7.12
C LEU A 76 -13.09 21.71 8.26
N ALA A 77 -13.02 22.35 9.43
CA ALA A 77 -12.37 21.77 10.61
C ALA A 77 -13.04 20.47 11.08
N GLY A 78 -14.37 20.45 11.14
CA GLY A 78 -15.14 19.26 11.51
C GLY A 78 -14.95 18.10 10.52
N GLU A 79 -14.94 18.37 9.22
CA GLU A 79 -14.70 17.35 8.20
C GLU A 79 -13.26 16.82 8.23
N LEU A 80 -12.27 17.70 8.46
CA LEU A 80 -10.88 17.29 8.64
C LEU A 80 -10.69 16.40 9.88
N GLU A 81 -11.28 16.77 11.01
CA GLU A 81 -11.23 15.99 12.25
C GLU A 81 -11.83 14.59 12.04
N ARG A 82 -13.04 14.51 11.47
CA ARG A 82 -13.72 13.25 11.17
C ARG A 82 -12.92 12.39 10.18
N LEU A 83 -12.33 13.00 9.16
CA LEU A 83 -11.49 12.31 8.19
C LEU A 83 -10.25 11.71 8.86
N MET A 84 -9.55 12.49 9.67
CA MET A 84 -8.36 12.03 10.39
C MET A 84 -8.70 10.94 11.41
N ARG A 85 -9.79 11.07 12.18
CA ARG A 85 -10.26 10.01 13.12
C ARG A 85 -10.58 8.72 12.40
N ARG A 86 -11.36 8.77 11.31
CA ARG A 86 -11.70 7.57 10.52
C ARG A 86 -10.45 6.90 9.97
N TYR A 87 -9.49 7.69 9.46
CA TYR A 87 -8.22 7.17 8.98
C TYR A 87 -7.39 6.52 10.10
N ALA A 88 -7.27 7.20 11.25
CA ALA A 88 -6.51 6.70 12.40
C ALA A 88 -7.08 5.38 12.92
N ILE A 89 -8.41 5.28 13.09
CA ILE A 89 -9.07 4.04 13.54
C ILE A 89 -8.81 2.90 12.54
N ALA A 90 -8.86 3.20 11.25
CA ALA A 90 -8.73 2.17 10.23
C ALA A 90 -7.27 1.72 9.99
N VAL A 91 -6.28 2.55 10.33
CA VAL A 91 -4.84 2.23 10.16
C VAL A 91 -4.18 1.75 11.45
N HIS A 92 -4.51 2.37 12.59
CA HIS A 92 -3.89 2.11 13.91
C HIS A 92 -4.78 1.26 14.83
N GLY A 93 -6.00 0.96 14.41
CA GLY A 93 -6.97 0.20 15.20
C GLY A 93 -7.80 1.07 16.12
N ARG A 94 -9.00 0.60 16.44
CA ARG A 94 -9.96 1.32 17.28
C ARG A 94 -9.46 1.54 18.71
N GLU A 95 -8.73 0.57 19.27
CA GLU A 95 -8.28 0.64 20.67
C GLU A 95 -7.28 1.77 20.92
N VAL A 96 -6.41 2.04 19.95
CA VAL A 96 -5.40 3.10 20.05
C VAL A 96 -6.02 4.45 19.74
N ALA A 97 -6.70 4.58 18.59
CA ALA A 97 -7.17 5.89 18.13
C ALA A 97 -8.44 6.40 18.85
N ALA A 98 -9.35 5.52 19.27
CA ALA A 98 -10.63 5.96 19.84
C ALA A 98 -10.51 6.46 21.29
N ARG A 99 -9.46 6.04 22.01
CA ARG A 99 -9.20 6.48 23.40
C ARG A 99 -8.54 7.85 23.48
N LEU A 100 -7.97 8.34 22.38
CA LEU A 100 -7.30 9.63 22.33
C LEU A 100 -8.30 10.76 22.14
N SER A 101 -8.15 11.81 22.95
CA SER A 101 -8.97 13.02 22.89
C SER A 101 -8.11 14.26 23.16
N GLY A 102 -8.57 15.43 22.69
CA GLY A 102 -7.92 16.71 22.95
C GLY A 102 -6.43 16.73 22.56
N ALA A 103 -5.58 17.08 23.54
CA ALA A 103 -4.13 17.18 23.36
C ALA A 103 -3.47 15.84 22.99
N ALA A 104 -3.86 14.73 23.63
CA ALA A 104 -3.30 13.40 23.34
C ALA A 104 -3.60 12.95 21.90
N TRP A 105 -4.75 13.37 21.35
CA TRP A 105 -5.06 13.16 19.93
C TRP A 105 -4.15 13.98 19.02
N LEU A 106 -3.91 15.25 19.34
CA LEU A 106 -3.01 16.10 18.54
C LEU A 106 -1.57 15.60 18.58
N GLU A 107 -1.06 15.21 19.74
CA GLU A 107 0.27 14.61 19.88
C GLU A 107 0.41 13.37 19.02
N PHE A 108 -0.60 12.50 19.00
CA PHE A 108 -0.64 11.34 18.13
C PHE A 108 -0.61 11.73 16.64
N VAL A 109 -1.41 12.70 16.22
CA VAL A 109 -1.43 13.18 14.83
C VAL A 109 -0.08 13.77 14.42
N VAL A 110 0.56 14.56 15.30
CA VAL A 110 1.88 15.14 15.08
C VAL A 110 2.96 14.06 14.98
N ALA A 111 2.95 13.08 15.89
CA ALA A 111 3.87 11.95 15.89
C ALA A 111 3.78 11.11 14.60
N HIS A 112 2.60 11.09 13.98
CA HIS A 112 2.34 10.39 12.72
C HIS A 112 2.34 11.33 11.50
N GLY A 113 3.17 12.39 11.53
CA GLY A 113 3.47 13.21 10.35
C GLY A 113 2.55 14.41 10.12
N GLY A 114 1.64 14.71 11.05
CA GLY A 114 0.83 15.93 11.07
C GLY A 114 1.53 17.11 11.76
N THR A 115 2.83 17.32 11.52
CA THR A 115 3.65 18.31 12.26
C THR A 115 3.14 19.75 12.17
N GLU A 116 2.46 20.11 11.08
CA GLU A 116 1.82 21.43 10.91
C GLU A 116 0.64 21.67 11.86
N LEU A 117 0.11 20.62 12.48
CA LEU A 117 -0.93 20.69 13.51
C LEU A 117 -0.34 20.77 14.93
N ALA A 118 0.97 20.91 15.09
CA ALA A 118 1.58 21.08 16.39
C ALA A 118 1.17 22.42 17.03
N GLY A 119 0.97 22.40 18.35
CA GLY A 119 0.66 23.59 19.15
C GLY A 119 -0.70 24.23 18.78
N GLU A 120 -0.72 25.57 18.78
CA GLU A 120 -1.95 26.36 18.67
C GLU A 120 -2.73 26.10 17.38
N THR A 121 -2.06 25.74 16.28
CA THR A 121 -2.72 25.44 15.00
C THR A 121 -3.63 24.21 15.10
N GLY A 122 -3.18 23.13 15.77
CA GLY A 122 -4.01 21.95 16.02
C GLY A 122 -5.10 22.19 17.06
N HIS A 123 -4.81 22.98 18.10
CA HIS A 123 -5.82 23.36 19.09
C HIS A 123 -6.91 24.25 18.48
N ALA A 124 -6.56 25.17 17.58
CA ALA A 124 -7.51 25.97 16.81
C ALA A 124 -8.38 25.08 15.90
N LEU A 125 -7.79 24.08 15.23
CA LEU A 125 -8.54 23.11 14.42
C LEU A 125 -9.57 22.36 15.28
N LEU A 126 -9.17 21.83 16.45
CA LEU A 126 -10.08 21.10 17.33
C LEU A 126 -11.19 22.01 17.86
N ARG A 127 -10.86 23.22 18.32
CA ARG A 127 -11.88 24.20 18.77
C ARG A 127 -12.88 24.53 17.65
N ALA A 128 -12.39 24.74 16.43
CA ALA A 128 -13.23 24.95 15.26
C ALA A 128 -14.12 23.73 14.97
N ALA A 129 -13.57 22.52 15.04
CA ALA A 129 -14.32 21.28 14.83
C ALA A 129 -15.44 21.07 15.87
N TYR A 130 -15.24 21.56 17.11
CA TYR A 130 -16.24 21.52 18.18
C TYR A 130 -17.17 22.74 18.21
N GLY A 131 -17.16 23.59 17.18
CA GLY A 131 -18.14 24.67 17.00
C GLY A 131 -17.74 26.03 17.57
N SER A 132 -16.49 26.19 18.01
CA SER A 132 -15.97 27.50 18.42
C SER A 132 -15.43 28.25 17.19
N PRO A 133 -15.87 29.49 16.92
CA PRO A 133 -15.30 30.29 15.83
C PRO A 133 -13.86 30.69 16.17
N VAL A 134 -12.91 30.37 15.28
CA VAL A 134 -11.47 30.64 15.46
C VAL A 134 -10.92 31.22 14.17
N PHE A 135 -9.87 32.05 14.26
CA PHE A 135 -9.14 32.48 13.08
C PHE A 135 -8.46 31.27 12.44
N ALA A 136 -8.97 30.85 11.29
CA ALA A 136 -8.59 29.61 10.66
C ALA A 136 -7.39 29.80 9.73
N ASP A 137 -6.32 29.06 9.99
CA ASP A 137 -5.24 28.90 9.02
C ASP A 137 -5.51 27.65 8.17
N ARG A 138 -6.43 27.80 7.21
CA ARG A 138 -6.88 26.72 6.31
C ARG A 138 -5.71 25.99 5.67
N ALA A 139 -4.71 26.73 5.22
CA ALA A 139 -3.55 26.19 4.53
C ALA A 139 -2.74 25.25 5.44
N ARG A 140 -2.49 25.66 6.70
CA ARG A 140 -1.77 24.82 7.66
C ARG A 140 -2.59 23.61 8.11
N TRP A 141 -3.90 23.77 8.29
CA TRP A 141 -4.79 22.64 8.61
C TRP A 141 -4.78 21.57 7.53
N LEU A 142 -4.93 21.98 6.27
CA LEU A 142 -4.89 21.09 5.12
C LEU A 142 -3.51 20.43 4.96
N LYS A 143 -2.44 21.20 5.12
CA LYS A 143 -1.06 20.68 5.03
C LYS A 143 -0.78 19.63 6.11
N GLY A 144 -1.23 19.88 7.33
CA GLY A 144 -1.07 18.96 8.45
C GLY A 144 -1.91 17.69 8.32
N ALA A 145 -3.18 17.82 7.94
CA ALA A 145 -4.03 16.66 7.64
C ALA A 145 -3.44 15.82 6.49
N ARG A 146 -2.92 16.47 5.44
CA ARG A 146 -2.23 15.79 4.33
C ARG A 146 -0.97 15.07 4.79
N GLY A 147 -0.18 15.70 5.67
CA GLY A 147 1.02 15.11 6.27
C GLY A 147 0.68 13.82 7.01
N PHE A 148 -0.33 13.88 7.89
CA PHE A 148 -0.84 12.74 8.64
C PHE A 148 -1.33 11.60 7.73
N LEU A 149 -2.13 11.90 6.69
CA LEU A 149 -2.61 10.89 5.73
C LEU A 149 -1.49 10.34 4.82
N LYS A 150 -0.39 11.07 4.65
CA LYS A 150 0.73 10.65 3.83
C LYS A 150 1.77 9.86 4.60
N ALA A 151 1.88 10.06 5.91
CA ALA A 151 2.82 9.35 6.75
C ALA A 151 2.64 7.84 6.58
N ARG A 152 3.70 7.19 6.14
CA ARG A 152 3.74 5.75 5.93
C ARG A 152 4.25 5.14 7.24
N ARG A 153 3.54 4.13 7.72
CA ARG A 153 4.08 3.20 8.72
C ARG A 153 5.35 2.55 8.21
#